data_AF-A0A7X3RLZ9-F1
#
_entry.id   AF-A0A7X3RLZ9-F1
#
_cell.length_a   1.000
_cell.length_b   1.000
_cell.length_c   1.000
_cell.angle_alpha   90.00
_cell.angle_beta   90.00
_cell.angle_gamma   90.00
#
_symmetry.space_group_name_H-M   'P 1'
#
loop_
_entity.id
_entity.type
_entity.pdbx_description
1 polymer ?
#
loop_
_entity_poly.entity_id
_entity_poly.type
_entity_poly.pdbx_seq_one_letter_code
_entity_poly.pdbx_strand_id
1 'polypeptide(L)' 'MKISLDLPDTAALAHLDQAYFREVLVATLYHVGKLSEKEACFILGISRRAFEELLPQFGFSILVDTPETIDVELHA' A
#
# COMPACT_ATOMS: atom_id res chain seq x y z
N MET A 1 17.16 -4.19 -12.26
CA MET A 1 16.43 -3.58 -13.39
C MET A 1 16.10 -2.15 -13.00
N LYS A 2 16.25 -1.17 -13.91
CA LYS A 2 15.90 0.24 -13.65
C LYS A 2 14.70 0.60 -14.51
N ILE A 3 13.61 1.02 -13.89
CA ILE A 3 12.41 1.54 -14.56
C ILE A 3 12.33 3.03 -14.25
N SER A 4 12.03 3.84 -15.26
CA SER A 4 11.73 5.27 -15.12
C SER A 4 10.33 5.51 -15.65
N LEU A 5 9.52 6.26 -14.91
CA LEU A 5 8.18 6.71 -15.32
C LEU A 5 8.19 8.24 -15.33
N ASP A 6 7.75 8.81 -16.44
CA ASP A 6 7.48 10.24 -16.54
C ASP A 6 5.99 10.48 -16.30
N LEU A 7 5.69 11.42 -15.42
CA LEU A 7 4.32 11.81 -15.06
C LEU A 7 3.99 13.17 -15.67
N PRO A 8 2.71 13.41 -16.00
CA PRO A 8 2.29 14.71 -16.51
C PRO A 8 2.44 15.78 -15.42
N ASP A 9 3.02 16.91 -15.79
CA ASP A 9 3.18 18.06 -14.89
C ASP A 9 1.82 18.74 -14.65
N THR A 10 1.09 18.24 -13.65
CA THR A 10 -0.25 18.71 -13.28
C THR A 10 -0.28 19.08 -11.81
N ALA A 11 -1.02 20.14 -11.47
CA ALA A 11 -1.13 20.63 -10.08
C ALA A 11 -1.62 19.54 -9.10
N ALA A 12 -2.41 18.57 -9.58
CA ALA A 12 -2.89 17.45 -8.78
C ALA A 12 -1.78 16.50 -8.31
N LEU A 13 -0.65 16.44 -9.01
CA LEU A 13 0.49 15.57 -8.72
C LEU A 13 1.67 16.34 -8.10
N ALA A 14 1.56 17.67 -7.94
CA ALA A 14 2.65 18.54 -7.51
C ALA A 14 3.17 18.25 -6.08
N HIS A 15 2.35 17.58 -5.25
CA HIS A 15 2.71 17.22 -3.87
C HIS A 15 3.10 15.75 -3.71
N LEU A 16 3.12 14.98 -4.81
CA LEU A 16 3.54 13.58 -4.75
C LEU A 16 5.06 13.51 -4.82
N ASP A 17 5.67 13.20 -3.69
CA ASP A 17 7.11 12.99 -3.62
C ASP A 17 7.50 11.55 -3.96
N GLN A 18 8.81 11.33 -4.08
CA GLN A 18 9.36 10.01 -4.39
C GLN A 18 9.06 8.96 -3.31
N ALA A 19 8.92 9.37 -2.05
CA ALA A 19 8.65 8.46 -0.94
C ALA A 19 7.22 7.92 -1.05
N TYR A 20 6.24 8.81 -1.24
CA TYR A 20 4.85 8.46 -1.46
C TYR A 20 4.69 7.53 -2.67
N PHE A 21 5.37 7.82 -3.79
CA PHE A 21 5.33 6.94 -4.96
C PHE A 21 5.91 5.55 -4.69
N ARG A 22 6.99 5.48 -3.91
CA ARG A 22 7.59 4.20 -3.53
C ARG A 22 6.64 3.41 -2.65
N GLU A 23 6.01 4.05 -1.68
CA GLU A 23 5.04 3.44 -0.78
C GLU A 23 3.82 2.91 -1.53
N VAL A 24 3.18 3.73 -2.37
CA VAL A 24 1.99 3.31 -3.12
C VAL A 24 2.31 2.17 -4.10
N LEU A 25 3.47 2.20 -4.74
CA LEU A 25 3.89 1.14 -5.66
C LEU A 25 4.10 -0.18 -4.93
N VAL A 26 4.81 -0.16 -3.79
CA VAL A 26 5.06 -1.36 -2.99
C VAL A 26 3.75 -1.91 -2.42
N ALA A 27 2.89 -1.04 -1.88
CA ALA A 27 1.58 -1.42 -1.37
C ALA A 27 0.70 -2.05 -2.47
N THR A 28 0.71 -1.46 -3.68
CA THR A 28 -0.01 -2.01 -4.84
C THR A 28 0.52 -3.37 -5.24
N LEU A 29 1.86 -3.53 -5.34
CA LEU A 29 2.49 -4.81 -5.70
C LEU A 29 2.24 -5.90 -4.66
N TYR A 30 2.17 -5.54 -3.38
CA TYR A 30 1.71 -6.43 -2.31
C TYR A 30 0.25 -6.83 -2.52
N HIS A 31 -0.64 -5.86 -2.73
CA HIS A 31 -2.08 -6.10 -2.90
C HIS A 31 -2.38 -7.00 -4.12
N VAL A 32 -1.67 -6.84 -5.23
CA VAL A 32 -1.81 -7.70 -6.41
C VAL A 32 -1.04 -9.04 -6.30
N GLY A 33 -0.50 -9.36 -5.13
CA GLY A 33 0.19 -10.63 -4.84
C GLY A 33 1.54 -10.81 -5.54
N LYS A 34 2.16 -9.72 -6.01
CA LYS A 34 3.50 -9.74 -6.64
C LYS A 34 4.63 -9.64 -5.63
N LEU A 35 4.35 -9.12 -4.44
CA LEU A 35 5.26 -9.08 -3.30
C LEU A 35 4.60 -9.75 -2.09
N SER A 36 5.38 -10.46 -1.31
CA SER A 36 5.01 -10.84 0.06
C SER A 36 5.13 -9.63 1.00
N GLU A 37 4.46 -9.69 2.14
CA GLU A 37 4.56 -8.68 3.21
C GLU A 37 6.03 -8.47 3.65
N LYS A 38 6.80 -9.56 3.77
CA LYS A 38 8.21 -9.51 4.15
C LYS A 38 9.05 -8.75 3.14
N GLU A 39 8.83 -8.99 1.85
CA GLU A 39 9.52 -8.26 0.78
C GLU A 39 9.11 -6.79 0.76
N ALA A 40 7.83 -6.49 0.94
CA ALA A 40 7.33 -5.12 1.02
C ALA A 40 7.97 -4.34 2.18
N CYS A 41 7.98 -4.92 3.39
CA CYS A 41 8.62 -4.34 4.56
C CYS A 41 10.13 -4.12 4.34
N PHE A 42 10.81 -5.11 3.75
CA PHE A 42 12.24 -5.00 3.43
C PHE A 42 12.52 -3.88 2.41
N ILE A 43 11.70 -3.77 1.37
CA ILE A 43 11.84 -2.72 0.35
C ILE A 43 11.60 -1.34 0.95
N LEU A 44 10.63 -1.18 1.85
CA LEU A 44 10.32 0.11 2.47
C LEU A 44 11.22 0.44 3.67
N GLY A 45 11.91 -0.55 4.23
CA GLY A 45 12.75 -0.37 5.43
C GLY A 45 11.94 -0.10 6.69
N ILE A 46 10.69 -0.58 6.75
CA ILE A 46 9.76 -0.37 7.86
C ILE A 46 9.41 -1.68 8.55
N SER A 47 8.88 -1.59 9.77
CA SER A 47 8.38 -2.77 10.48
C SER A 47 7.07 -3.27 9.85
N ARG A 48 6.73 -4.53 10.12
CA ARG A 48 5.45 -5.11 9.73
C ARG A 48 4.26 -4.25 10.18
N ARG A 49 4.25 -3.83 11.45
CA ARG A 49 3.18 -3.01 12.00
C ARG A 49 3.05 -1.66 11.29
N ALA A 50 4.17 -1.02 10.98
CA ALA A 50 4.15 0.24 10.24
C ALA A 50 3.64 0.04 8.79
N PHE A 51 3.94 -1.11 8.18
CA PHE A 51 3.41 -1.46 6.87
C PHE A 51 1.89 -1.72 6.92
N GLU A 52 1.42 -2.41 7.94
CA GLU A 52 -0.01 -2.60 8.20
C GLU A 52 -0.73 -1.25 8.37
N GLU A 53 -0.17 -0.31 9.15
CA GLU A 53 -0.73 1.04 9.33
C GLU A 53 -0.69 1.90 8.04
N LEU A 54 0.16 1.54 7.08
CA LEU A 54 0.31 2.22 5.78
C LEU A 54 -0.72 1.76 4.75
N LEU A 55 -1.12 0.48 4.75
CA LEU A 55 -2.04 -0.08 3.75
C LEU A 55 -3.39 0.64 3.65
N PRO A 56 -4.08 1.00 4.75
CA PRO A 56 -5.35 1.73 4.70
C PRO A 56 -5.25 3.11 4.03
N GLN A 57 -4.08 3.76 4.08
CA GLN A 57 -3.87 5.07 3.47
C GLN A 57 -4.00 5.02 1.93
N PHE A 58 -3.81 3.83 1.35
CA PHE A 58 -3.98 3.56 -0.08
C PHE A 58 -5.27 2.78 -0.39
N GLY A 59 -6.17 2.65 0.59
CA GLY A 59 -7.45 1.96 0.42
C GLY A 59 -7.34 0.43 0.45
N PHE A 60 -6.22 -0.13 0.91
CA PHE A 60 -6.06 -1.58 1.07
C PHE A 60 -6.44 -2.00 2.49
N SER A 61 -7.29 -3.02 2.60
CA SER A 61 -7.58 -3.68 3.88
C SER A 61 -6.60 -4.83 4.11
N ILE A 62 -6.07 -4.94 5.33
CA ILE A 62 -5.28 -6.11 5.78
C ILE A 62 -6.22 -7.28 6.07
N LEU A 63 -7.41 -6.98 6.57
CA LEU A 63 -8.45 -7.96 6.77
C LEU A 63 -9.03 -8.29 5.41
N VAL A 64 -8.88 -9.55 5.01
CA VAL A 64 -9.55 -10.14 3.83
C VAL A 64 -11.07 -10.05 3.98
N ASP A 65 -11.53 -9.85 5.21
CA ASP A 65 -12.90 -9.62 5.58
C ASP A 65 -13.35 -8.27 5.03
N THR A 66 -14.35 -8.34 4.15
CA THR A 66 -15.08 -7.16 3.72
C THR A 66 -15.69 -6.48 4.94
N PRO A 67 -16.04 -5.19 4.86
CA PRO A 67 -16.77 -4.51 5.93
C PRO A 67 -18.00 -5.31 6.39
N GLU A 68 -18.65 -6.02 5.45
CA GLU A 68 -19.78 -6.91 5.77
C GLU A 68 -19.39 -8.09 6.65
N THR A 69 -18.22 -8.67 6.44
CA THR A 69 -17.74 -9.84 7.18
C THR A 69 -17.31 -9.45 8.60
N ILE A 70 -16.68 -8.27 8.74
CA ILE A 70 -16.31 -7.69 10.05
C ILE A 70 -17.56 -7.36 10.88
N ASP A 71 -18.61 -6.81 10.26
CA ASP A 71 -19.87 -6.46 10.95
C ASP A 71 -20.58 -7.71 11.49
N VAL A 72 -20.54 -8.81 10.72
CA VAL A 72 -21.08 -10.10 11.15
C VAL A 72 -20.32 -10.66 12.35
N GLU A 73 -18.99 -10.58 12.39
CA GLU A 73 -18.19 -11.09 13.52
C GLU A 73 -18.34 -10.25 14.80
N LEU A 74 -18.56 -8.94 14.68
CA LEU A 74 -18.72 -8.04 15.83
C LEU A 74 -20.11 -8.12 16.48
N HIS A 75 -21.11 -8.58 15.72
CA HIS A 75 -22.50 -8.66 16.15
C HIS A 75 -23.05 -10.09 16.29
N ALA A 76 -22.19 -11.11 16.15
CA ALA A 76 -22.48 -12.51 16.45
C ALA A 76 -22.29 -12.83 17.95
#